data_AF-A0A521QD34-F1
#
_entry.id   AF-A0A521QD34-F1
#
_cell.length_a   1.000
_cell.length_b   1.000
_cell.length_c   1.000
_cell.angle_alpha   90.00
_cell.angle_beta   90.00
_cell.angle_gamma   90.00
#
_symmetry.space_group_name_H-M   'P 1'
#
loop_
_entity.id
_entity.type
_entity.pdbx_description
1 polymer ?
#
loop_
_entity_poly.entity_id
_entity_poly.type
_entity_poly.pdbx_seq_one_letter_code
_entity_poly.pdbx_strand_id
1 'polypeptide(L)'
;MHIIRTWTELADWLAQPSDPDISNLLQLRRAQLIDCGDLPDIGTFAIVEPGDALADIEAALGVAIIIDSTPTWEWVMRHNSIFETPIILSDDGFGHVLIVPEADGIDPDLLTLCRAHA
;
A
#
# COMPACT_ATOMS: atom_id res chain seq x y z
N MET A 1 0.85 11.29 1.32
CA MET A 1 1.05 9.84 1.45
C MET A 1 1.72 9.56 2.76
N HIS A 2 1.44 8.40 3.34
CA HIS A 2 2.11 7.91 4.54
C HIS A 2 2.80 6.57 4.28
N ILE A 3 4.10 6.46 4.58
CA ILE A 3 4.87 5.21 4.36
C ILE A 3 5.33 4.67 5.71
N ILE A 4 4.94 3.43 5.99
CA ILE A 4 5.33 2.66 7.17
C ILE A 4 6.44 1.69 6.75
N ARG A 5 7.61 1.84 7.37
CA ARG A 5 8.82 1.04 7.10
C ARG A 5 9.21 0.15 8.26
N THR A 6 8.73 0.43 9.47
CA THR A 6 9.06 -0.37 10.67
C THR A 6 7.81 -0.85 11.43
N TRP A 7 7.96 -1.93 12.20
CA TRP A 7 6.89 -2.40 13.09
C TRP A 7 6.50 -1.40 14.18
N THR A 8 7.43 -0.52 14.56
CA THR A 8 7.19 0.59 15.50
C THR A 8 6.34 1.67 14.86
N GLU A 9 6.71 2.15 13.66
CA GLU A 9 5.89 3.10 12.90
C GLU A 9 4.47 2.56 12.66
N LEU A 10 4.36 1.25 12.38
CA LEU A 10 3.06 0.60 12.25
C LEU A 10 2.25 0.66 13.56
N ALA A 11 2.90 0.40 14.70
CA ALA A 11 2.24 0.48 16.00
C ALA A 11 1.79 1.92 16.32
N ASP A 12 2.63 2.91 16.01
CA ASP A 12 2.33 4.33 16.22
C ASP A 12 1.17 4.81 15.34
N TRP A 13 1.11 4.33 14.09
CA TRP A 13 -0.03 4.59 13.20
C TRP A 13 -1.31 3.95 13.75
N LEU A 14 -1.26 2.69 14.20
CA LEU A 14 -2.41 1.96 14.74
C LEU A 14 -2.93 2.51 16.08
N ALA A 15 -2.10 3.25 16.80
CA ALA A 15 -2.50 3.91 18.05
C ALA A 15 -3.31 5.19 17.82
N GLN A 16 -3.30 5.75 16.60
CA GLN A 16 -4.02 6.96 16.24
C GLN A 16 -5.37 6.61 15.61
N PRO A 17 -6.41 7.44 15.82
CA PRO A 17 -7.66 7.30 15.07
C PRO A 17 -7.39 7.47 13.56
N SER A 18 -7.70 6.44 12.79
CA SER A 18 -7.55 6.39 11.34
C SER A 18 -8.73 5.65 10.70
N ASP A 19 -8.70 5.50 9.39
CA ASP A 19 -9.70 4.71 8.66
C ASP A 19 -9.72 3.26 9.19
N PRO A 20 -10.90 2.73 9.57
CA PRO A 20 -11.01 1.40 10.17
C PRO A 20 -10.62 0.29 9.20
N ASP A 21 -10.88 0.43 7.90
CA ASP A 21 -10.53 -0.60 6.92
C ASP A 21 -9.01 -0.66 6.71
N ILE A 22 -8.34 0.49 6.68
CA ILE A 22 -6.86 0.55 6.65
C ILE A 22 -6.29 -0.08 7.92
N SER A 23 -6.88 0.23 9.08
CA SER A 23 -6.43 -0.34 10.36
C SER A 23 -6.59 -1.85 10.41
N ASN A 24 -7.73 -2.36 9.99
CA ASN A 24 -8.00 -3.79 9.96
C ASN A 24 -7.02 -4.51 9.02
N LEU A 25 -6.78 -3.97 7.83
CA LEU A 25 -5.83 -4.54 6.88
C LEU A 25 -4.40 -4.57 7.45
N LEU A 26 -3.94 -3.45 8.00
CA LEU A 26 -2.60 -3.35 8.56
C LEU A 26 -2.40 -4.26 9.78
N GLN A 27 -3.40 -4.40 10.65
CA GLN A 27 -3.38 -5.38 11.75
C GLN A 27 -3.29 -6.81 11.24
N LEU A 28 -4.07 -7.14 10.19
CA LEU A 28 -4.05 -8.47 9.58
C LEU A 28 -2.66 -8.79 8.99
N ARG A 29 -2.08 -7.86 8.21
CA ARG A 29 -0.75 -8.06 7.61
C ARG A 29 0.35 -8.14 8.66
N ARG A 30 0.28 -7.32 9.71
CA ARG A 30 1.18 -7.47 10.87
C ARG A 30 1.10 -8.87 11.45
N ALA A 31 -0.10 -9.36 11.75
CA ALA A 31 -0.28 -10.69 12.34
C ALA A 31 0.25 -11.82 11.45
N GLN A 32 0.23 -11.65 10.13
CA GLN A 32 0.73 -12.61 9.15
C GLN A 32 2.25 -12.56 8.96
N LEU A 33 2.86 -11.37 9.08
CA LEU A 33 4.25 -11.13 8.67
C LEU A 33 5.23 -10.91 9.84
N ILE A 34 4.75 -10.65 11.06
CA ILE A 34 5.64 -10.32 12.19
C ILE A 34 6.62 -11.45 12.54
N ASP A 35 6.25 -12.70 12.30
CA ASP A 35 7.11 -13.86 12.52
C ASP A 35 8.08 -14.12 11.34
N CYS A 36 7.96 -13.37 10.24
CA CYS A 36 8.84 -13.47 9.07
C CYS A 36 10.12 -12.61 9.20
N GLY A 37 10.18 -11.70 10.17
CA GLY A 37 11.33 -10.80 10.38
C GLY A 37 10.94 -9.35 10.65
N ASP A 38 11.94 -8.46 10.58
CA ASP A 38 11.72 -7.03 10.70
C ASP A 38 11.10 -6.46 9.42
N LEU A 39 10.17 -5.52 9.56
CA LEU A 39 9.45 -4.96 8.41
C LEU A 39 10.37 -4.43 7.30
N PRO A 40 11.48 -3.70 7.57
CA PRO A 40 12.39 -3.24 6.52
C PRO A 40 12.99 -4.35 5.65
N ASP A 41 13.09 -5.58 6.16
CA ASP A 41 13.61 -6.74 5.43
C ASP A 41 12.49 -7.45 4.63
N ILE A 42 11.23 -7.22 4.98
CA ILE A 42 10.05 -7.83 4.34
C ILE A 42 9.41 -6.89 3.32
N GLY A 43 9.37 -5.60 3.59
CA GLY A 43 8.72 -4.62 2.73
C GLY A 43 8.28 -3.34 3.42
N THR A 44 7.36 -2.63 2.79
CA THR A 44 6.74 -1.42 3.37
C THR A 44 5.25 -1.38 3.08
N PHE A 45 4.52 -0.63 3.89
CA PHE A 45 3.14 -0.25 3.59
C PHE A 45 3.09 1.22 3.17
N ALA A 46 2.49 1.52 2.03
CA ALA A 46 2.34 2.86 1.51
C ALA A 46 0.84 3.21 1.42
N ILE A 47 0.40 4.13 2.26
CA ILE A 47 -0.99 4.58 2.32
C ILE A 47 -1.10 5.84 1.46
N VAL A 48 -1.92 5.75 0.42
CA VAL A 48 -2.21 6.88 -0.47
C VAL A 48 -3.21 7.82 0.21
N GLU A 49 -2.96 9.11 0.12
CA GLU A 49 -3.80 10.16 0.69
C GLU A 49 -4.34 11.09 -0.43
N PRO A 50 -5.48 11.76 -0.19
CA PRO A 50 -5.99 12.74 -1.14
C PRO A 50 -4.95 13.83 -1.47
N GLY A 51 -4.76 14.10 -2.75
CA GLY A 51 -3.80 15.08 -3.24
C GLY A 51 -2.40 14.53 -3.55
N ASP A 52 -2.11 13.27 -3.21
CA ASP A 52 -0.89 12.62 -3.69
C ASP A 52 -0.95 12.41 -5.19
N ALA A 53 0.06 12.91 -5.90
CA ALA A 53 0.24 12.61 -7.31
C ALA A 53 0.94 11.26 -7.47
N LEU A 54 0.54 10.47 -8.48
CA LEU A 54 1.17 9.18 -8.77
C LEU A 54 2.70 9.26 -8.86
N ALA A 55 3.23 10.27 -9.53
CA ALA A 55 4.68 10.46 -9.70
C ALA A 55 5.42 10.67 -8.36
N ASP A 56 4.78 11.32 -7.39
CA ASP A 56 5.38 11.50 -6.06
C ASP A 56 5.43 10.18 -5.30
N ILE A 57 4.38 9.34 -5.43
CA ILE A 57 4.32 8.01 -4.84
C ILE A 57 5.42 7.11 -5.42
N GLU A 58 5.54 7.08 -6.75
CA GLU A 58 6.58 6.33 -7.45
C GLU A 58 7.99 6.80 -7.04
N ALA A 59 8.21 8.11 -6.93
CA ALA A 59 9.48 8.67 -6.47
C ALA A 59 9.81 8.29 -5.02
N ALA A 60 8.81 8.26 -4.14
CA ALA A 60 8.99 7.93 -2.72
C ALA A 60 9.25 6.43 -2.49
N LEU A 61 8.70 5.57 -3.34
CA LEU A 61 8.90 4.11 -3.30
C LEU A 61 10.09 3.67 -4.15
N GLY A 62 10.53 4.47 -5.11
CA GLY A 62 11.60 4.10 -6.04
C GLY A 62 11.19 3.02 -7.04
N VAL A 63 9.89 2.85 -7.30
CA VAL A 63 9.33 1.89 -8.26
C VAL A 63 8.25 2.57 -9.10
N ALA A 64 8.17 2.21 -10.38
CA ALA A 64 7.05 2.58 -11.23
C ALA A 64 5.81 1.72 -10.86
N ILE A 65 4.69 2.36 -10.56
CA ILE A 65 3.42 1.71 -10.25
C ILE A 65 2.67 1.43 -11.55
N ILE A 66 2.84 2.27 -12.58
CA ILE A 66 2.23 2.09 -13.90
C ILE A 66 3.31 2.17 -14.98
N ILE A 67 3.40 1.14 -15.83
CA ILE A 67 4.28 1.11 -17.00
C ILE A 67 3.41 0.84 -18.22
N ASP A 68 3.46 1.72 -19.24
CA ASP A 68 2.66 1.60 -20.47
C ASP A 68 1.16 1.33 -20.21
N SER A 69 0.57 2.08 -19.27
CA SER A 69 -0.83 1.94 -18.81
C SER A 69 -1.16 0.59 -18.15
N THR A 70 -0.16 -0.21 -17.83
CA THR A 70 -0.31 -1.48 -17.12
C THR A 70 0.23 -1.34 -15.70
N PRO A 71 -0.53 -1.75 -14.67
CA PRO A 71 -0.02 -1.70 -13.31
C PRO A 71 1.07 -2.75 -13.07
N THR A 72 1.98 -2.46 -12.15
CA THR A 72 3.10 -3.35 -11.79
C THR A 72 2.83 -4.20 -10.54
N TRP A 73 1.66 -4.08 -9.93
CA TRP A 73 1.27 -4.91 -8.79
C TRP A 73 0.95 -6.35 -9.21
N GLU A 74 1.17 -7.29 -8.29
CA GLU A 74 0.94 -8.72 -8.50
C GLU A 74 -0.56 -9.06 -8.55
N TRP A 75 -1.34 -8.36 -7.73
CA TRP A 75 -2.78 -8.48 -7.64
C TRP A 75 -3.36 -7.23 -7.00
N VAL A 76 -4.68 -7.10 -7.06
CA VAL A 76 -5.42 -6.10 -6.28
C VAL A 76 -6.55 -6.81 -5.53
N MET A 77 -6.74 -6.41 -4.27
CA MET A 77 -7.83 -6.92 -3.45
C MET A 77 -8.59 -5.73 -2.85
N ARG A 78 -9.91 -5.75 -3.01
CA ARG A 78 -10.78 -4.75 -2.38
C ARG A 78 -11.14 -5.17 -0.96
N HIS A 79 -10.90 -4.28 -0.01
CA HIS A 79 -11.33 -4.39 1.39
C HIS A 79 -12.31 -3.24 1.68
N ASN A 80 -13.60 -3.46 1.44
CA ASN A 80 -14.65 -2.44 1.61
C ASN A 80 -14.38 -1.15 0.81
N SER A 81 -13.88 -0.09 1.47
CA SER A 81 -13.57 1.22 0.87
C SER A 81 -12.09 1.42 0.56
N ILE A 82 -11.25 0.39 0.61
CA ILE A 82 -9.84 0.49 0.22
C ILE A 82 -9.46 -0.63 -0.76
N PHE A 83 -8.39 -0.41 -1.51
CA PHE A 83 -7.70 -1.42 -2.32
C PHE A 83 -6.32 -1.70 -1.74
N GLU A 84 -5.92 -2.96 -1.78
CA GLU A 84 -4.57 -3.42 -1.47
C GLU A 84 -3.91 -3.91 -2.75
N THR A 85 -2.74 -3.37 -3.08
CA THR A 85 -2.00 -3.68 -4.30
C THR A 85 -0.52 -3.90 -4.00
N PRO A 86 -0.07 -5.14 -3.71
CA PRO A 86 1.34 -5.43 -3.48
C PRO A 86 2.15 -5.45 -4.77
N ILE A 87 3.36 -4.91 -4.70
CA ILE A 87 4.37 -4.89 -5.75
C ILE A 87 5.59 -5.64 -5.21
N ILE A 88 5.95 -6.77 -5.81
CA ILE A 88 7.11 -7.57 -5.41
C ILE A 88 8.32 -7.10 -6.22
N LEU A 89 9.44 -6.85 -5.53
CA LEU A 89 10.65 -6.27 -6.10
C LEU A 89 11.80 -7.27 -6.20
N SER A 90 11.73 -8.40 -5.48
CA SER A 90 12.75 -9.45 -5.51
C SER A 90 12.17 -10.84 -5.23
N ASP A 91 12.92 -11.86 -5.62
CA ASP A 91 12.52 -13.27 -5.54
C ASP A 91 12.31 -13.79 -4.11
N ASP A 92 12.87 -13.11 -3.12
CA ASP A 92 12.66 -13.41 -1.69
C ASP A 92 11.35 -12.85 -1.14
N GLY A 93 10.57 -12.14 -1.96
CA GLY A 93 9.26 -11.61 -1.62
C GLY A 93 9.28 -10.19 -1.05
N PHE A 94 10.43 -9.51 -1.01
CA PHE A 94 10.48 -8.11 -0.59
C PHE A 94 9.68 -7.23 -1.56
N GLY A 95 8.88 -6.31 -1.01
CA GLY A 95 8.00 -5.49 -1.83
C GLY A 95 7.31 -4.34 -1.10
N HIS A 96 6.52 -3.58 -1.86
CA HIS A 96 5.69 -2.50 -1.35
C HIS A 96 4.22 -2.90 -1.41
N VAL A 97 3.51 -2.76 -0.30
CA VAL A 97 2.05 -2.89 -0.28
C VAL A 97 1.45 -1.50 -0.34
N LEU A 98 0.95 -1.12 -1.52
CA LEU A 98 0.23 0.12 -1.69
C LEU A 98 -1.23 -0.07 -1.24
N ILE A 99 -1.72 0.83 -0.40
CA ILE A 99 -3.07 0.86 0.15
C ILE A 99 -3.74 2.12 -0.37
N VAL A 100 -4.76 1.94 -1.21
CA VAL A 100 -5.42 3.02 -1.95
C VAL A 100 -6.86 3.17 -1.45
N PRO A 101 -7.20 4.26 -0.73
CA PRO A 101 -8.58 4.55 -0.38
C PRO A 101 -9.44 4.78 -1.64
N GLU A 102 -10.66 4.27 -1.64
CA GLU A 102 -11.66 4.63 -2.65
C GLU A 102 -12.39 5.91 -2.23
N ALA A 103 -11.69 7.04 -2.30
CA ALA A 103 -12.17 8.33 -1.83
C ALA A 103 -11.89 9.45 -2.84
N ASP A 104 -12.60 10.58 -2.69
CA ASP A 104 -12.36 11.78 -3.47
C ASP A 104 -10.95 12.33 -3.22
N GLY A 105 -10.31 12.83 -4.29
CA GLY A 105 -8.97 13.41 -4.24
C GLY A 105 -7.83 12.40 -4.35
N ILE A 106 -8.12 11.10 -4.40
CA ILE A 106 -7.16 10.08 -4.81
C ILE A 106 -6.96 10.15 -6.32
N ASP A 107 -5.73 9.88 -6.76
CA ASP A 107 -5.36 9.90 -8.18
C ASP A 107 -6.34 9.06 -9.03
N PRO A 108 -6.98 9.66 -10.06
CA PRO A 108 -8.04 9.00 -10.81
C PRO A 108 -7.54 7.84 -11.68
N ASP A 109 -6.29 7.89 -12.16
CA ASP A 109 -5.72 6.82 -12.97
C ASP A 109 -5.46 5.60 -12.07
N LEU A 110 -4.94 5.84 -10.86
CA LEU A 110 -4.74 4.80 -9.86
C LEU A 110 -6.07 4.13 -9.46
N LEU A 111 -7.12 4.92 -9.17
CA LEU A 111 -8.45 4.37 -8.87
C LEU A 111 -9.05 3.59 -10.02
N THR A 112 -8.87 4.08 -11.26
CA THR A 112 -9.38 3.41 -12.46
C THR A 112 -8.77 2.02 -12.60
N LEU A 113 -7.45 1.92 -12.43
CA LEU A 113 -6.75 0.64 -12.47
C LEU A 113 -7.14 -0.26 -11.31
N CYS A 114 -7.19 0.24 -10.07
CA CYS A 114 -7.61 -0.57 -8.92
C CYS A 114 -9.00 -1.19 -9.15
N ARG A 115 -9.97 -0.40 -9.61
CA ARG A 115 -11.34 -0.89 -9.90
C ARG A 115 -11.39 -1.87 -11.06
N ALA A 116 -10.54 -1.71 -12.07
CA ALA A 116 -10.53 -2.58 -13.24
C ALA A 116 -9.98 -3.99 -12.94
N HIS A 117 -9.18 -4.13 -11.87
CA HIS A 117 -8.46 -5.36 -11.58
C HIS A 117 -8.88 -6.06 -10.26
N ALA A 118 -9.71 -5.43 -9.42
CA ALA A 118 -10.12 -5.91 -8.08
C ALA A 118 -11.22 -6.99 -8.06
#